data_AF-A0A3N2R802-F1
#
_entry.id   AF-A0A3N2R802-F1
#
_cell.length_a   1.000
_cell.length_b   1.000
_cell.length_c   1.000
_cell.angle_alpha   90.00
_cell.angle_beta   90.00
_cell.angle_gamma   90.00
#
_symmetry.space_group_name_H-M   'P 1'
#
loop_
_entity.id
_entity.type
_entity.pdbx_description
1 polymer ?
#
loop_
_entity_poly.entity_id
_entity_poly.type
_entity_poly.pdbx_seq_one_letter_code
_entity_poly.pdbx_strand_id
1 'polypeptide(L)' 'MNPTSKTVLNDAQPASPEGPMRPEQARRLQVLCAELMEEYDESLNAAQAEERIEALERLKEERKDRT' A
#
# COMPACT_ATOMS: atom_id res chain seq x y z
N MET A 1 15.85 -14.17 -39.40
CA MET A 1 15.02 -12.98 -39.06
C MET A 1 14.86 -12.99 -37.54
N ASN A 2 15.51 -12.07 -36.82
CA ASN A 2 15.27 -11.79 -35.40
C ASN A 2 14.58 -10.41 -35.32
N PRO A 3 14.01 -9.99 -34.18
CA PRO A 3 12.93 -10.61 -33.42
C PRO A 3 11.84 -9.55 -33.13
N THR A 4 10.55 -9.83 -33.32
CA THR A 4 9.52 -8.83 -32.98
C THR A 4 9.09 -8.97 -31.53
N SER A 5 9.65 -8.07 -30.72
CA SER A 5 9.26 -7.70 -29.36
C SER A 5 7.74 -7.63 -29.21
N LYS A 6 7.18 -8.50 -28.35
CA LYS A 6 5.83 -8.30 -27.82
C LYS A 6 5.92 -7.37 -26.61
N THR A 7 5.90 -6.08 -26.91
CA THR A 7 5.69 -5.01 -25.95
C THR A 7 4.18 -4.87 -25.70
N VAL A 8 3.84 -4.85 -24.41
CA VAL A 8 2.60 -4.31 -23.80
C VAL A 8 1.33 -5.14 -24.01
N LEU A 9 0.98 -5.89 -22.96
CA LEU A 9 -0.34 -5.70 -22.37
C LEU A 9 -0.11 -5.41 -20.88
N ASN A 10 -0.03 -4.11 -20.59
CA ASN A 10 -0.23 -3.57 -19.25
C ASN A 10 -1.70 -3.85 -18.92
N ASP A 11 -1.98 -5.09 -18.55
CA ASP A 11 -3.27 -5.50 -18.04
C ASP A 11 -3.44 -4.67 -16.76
N ALA A 12 -4.40 -3.76 -16.80
CA ALA A 12 -5.00 -3.23 -15.58
C ALA A 12 -5.64 -4.43 -14.88
N GLN A 13 -4.80 -5.26 -14.28
CA GLN A 13 -5.19 -6.46 -13.57
C GLN A 13 -6.18 -5.96 -12.52
N PRO A 14 -7.43 -6.43 -12.53
CA PRO A 14 -8.41 -5.99 -11.55
C PRO A 14 -7.74 -6.24 -10.20
N ALA A 15 -7.61 -5.17 -9.41
CA ALA A 15 -6.92 -5.17 -8.13
C ALA A 15 -7.48 -6.31 -7.30
N SER A 16 -6.82 -7.46 -7.41
CA SER A 16 -7.19 -8.62 -6.62
C SER A 16 -6.79 -8.21 -5.20
N PRO A 17 -7.66 -8.37 -4.20
CA PRO A 17 -7.30 -8.05 -2.82
C PRO A 17 -6.04 -8.83 -2.38
N GLU A 18 -5.70 -9.91 -3.08
CA GLU A 18 -4.49 -10.73 -2.90
C GLU A 18 -3.29 -10.27 -3.76
N GLY A 19 -3.39 -9.16 -4.49
CA GLY A 19 -2.32 -8.59 -5.29
C GLY A 19 -1.24 -7.90 -4.45
N PRO A 20 -0.08 -7.56 -5.04
CA PRO A 20 0.96 -6.81 -4.33
C PRO A 20 0.42 -5.46 -3.84
N MET A 21 0.99 -4.94 -2.74
CA MET A 21 0.65 -3.61 -2.24
C MET A 21 0.65 -2.57 -3.35
N ARG A 22 -0.43 -1.79 -3.46
CA ARG A 22 -0.51 -0.73 -4.47
C ARG A 22 0.46 0.41 -4.10
N PRO A 23 1.08 1.07 -5.09
CA PRO A 23 1.99 2.19 -4.82
C PRO A 23 1.36 3.33 -3.98
N GLU A 24 0.06 3.55 -4.14
CA GLU A 24 -0.69 4.53 -3.34
C GLU A 24 -0.82 4.09 -1.88
N GLN A 25 -1.10 2.81 -1.64
CA GLN A 25 -1.14 2.22 -0.29
C GLN A 25 0.24 2.28 0.36
N ALA A 26 1.30 1.92 -0.37
CA ALA A 26 2.68 2.00 0.10
C ALA A 26 3.05 3.41 0.59
N ARG A 27 2.75 4.44 -0.22
CA ARG A 27 2.98 5.84 0.16
C ARG A 27 2.17 6.22 1.39
N ARG A 28 0.89 5.84 1.46
CA ARG A 28 0.03 6.20 2.59
C ARG A 28 0.51 5.52 3.88
N LEU A 29 0.80 4.23 3.81
CA LEU A 29 1.32 3.44 4.92
C LEU A 29 2.67 4.00 5.41
N GLN A 30 3.58 4.35 4.50
CA GLN A 30 4.87 4.94 4.86
C GLN A 30 4.73 6.26 5.64
N VAL A 31 3.82 7.15 5.20
CA VAL A 31 3.55 8.42 5.89
C VAL A 31 2.98 8.16 7.28
N LEU A 32 1.98 7.28 7.40
CA LEU A 32 1.34 6.97 8.68
C LEU A 32 2.32 6.31 9.66
N CYS A 33 3.14 5.37 9.18
CA CYS A 33 4.19 4.75 9.98
C CYS A 33 5.19 5.80 10.48
N ALA A 34 5.64 6.72 9.62
CA ALA A 34 6.56 7.78 10.02
C ALA A 34 5.94 8.74 11.05
N GLU A 35 4.68 9.14 10.88
CA GLU A 35 3.97 10.02 11.82
C GLU A 35 3.74 9.36 13.19
N LEU A 36 3.48 8.06 13.20
CA LEU A 36 3.18 7.30 14.42
C LEU A 36 4.41 6.65 15.06
N MET A 37 5.57 6.77 14.41
CA MET A 37 6.83 6.07 14.71
C MET A 37 6.69 4.54 14.73
N GLU A 38 5.87 4.01 13.82
CA GLU A 38 5.66 2.59 13.60
C GLU A 38 6.58 2.06 12.49
N GLU A 39 6.82 0.75 12.48
CA GLU A 39 7.59 0.11 11.42
C GLU A 39 6.78 0.04 10.11
N TYR A 40 7.45 0.30 8.99
CA TYR A 40 6.88 0.16 7.66
C TYR A 40 7.20 -1.24 7.11
N ASP A 41 6.17 -2.02 6.79
CA ASP A 41 6.30 -3.35 6.22
C ASP A 41 5.95 -3.33 4.71
N GLU A 42 6.96 -3.52 3.86
CA GLU A 42 6.81 -3.58 2.40
C GLU A 42 6.34 -4.94 1.88
N SER A 43 6.31 -5.98 2.74
CA SER A 43 5.93 -7.34 2.36
C SER A 43 4.41 -7.55 2.34
N LEU A 44 3.63 -6.57 2.80
CA LEU A 44 2.18 -6.68 2.86
C LEU A 44 1.58 -6.72 1.43
N ASN A 45 0.49 -7.45 1.28
CA ASN A 45 -0.33 -7.40 0.08
C ASN A 45 -1.31 -6.21 0.10
N ALA A 46 -2.06 -6.01 -0.98
CA ALA A 46 -3.00 -4.88 -1.08
C ALA A 46 -4.06 -4.87 0.04
N ALA A 47 -4.66 -6.00 0.39
CA ALA A 47 -5.65 -6.08 1.47
C ALA A 47 -5.03 -5.82 2.85
N GLN A 48 -3.86 -6.42 3.13
CA GLN A 48 -3.14 -6.23 4.39
C GLN A 48 -2.68 -4.79 4.57
N ALA A 49 -2.22 -4.15 3.49
CA ALA A 49 -1.84 -2.75 3.51
C ALA A 49 -3.03 -1.85 3.80
N GLU A 50 -4.20 -2.13 3.22
CA GLU A 50 -5.44 -1.40 3.46
C GLU A 50 -5.87 -1.49 4.93
N GLU A 51 -5.93 -2.71 5.49
CA GLU A 51 -6.26 -2.93 6.89
C GLU A 51 -5.28 -2.20 7.82
N ARG A 52 -3.99 -2.25 7.51
CA ARG A 52 -2.95 -1.58 8.30
C ARG A 52 -3.06 -0.07 8.22
N ILE A 53 -3.37 0.49 7.04
CA ILE A 53 -3.62 1.93 6.86
C ILE A 53 -4.82 2.35 7.70
N GLU A 54 -5.95 1.66 7.63
CA GLU A 54 -7.15 1.99 8.42
C GLU A 54 -6.87 1.96 9.94
N ALA A 55 -6.13 0.95 10.40
CA ALA A 55 -5.74 0.83 11.81
C ALA A 55 -4.86 2.00 12.27
N LEU A 56 -3.88 2.40 11.44
CA LEU A 56 -2.99 3.52 11.75
C LEU A 56 -3.72 4.87 11.68
N GLU A 57 -4.64 5.06 10.74
CA GLU A 57 -5.46 6.28 10.68
C GLU A 57 -6.34 6.43 11.92
N ARG A 58 -6.99 5.34 12.37
CA ARG A 58 -7.73 5.36 13.64
C ARG A 58 -6.82 5.72 14.81
N LEU A 59 -5.66 5.09 14.91
CA LEU A 59 -4.70 5.37 16.00
C LEU A 59 -4.23 6.84 15.99
N LYS A 60 -4.01 7.40 14.80
CA LYS A 60 -3.64 8.80 14.62
C LYS A 60 -4.72 9.74 15.13
N GLU A 61 -5.98 9.50 14.78
CA GLU A 61 -7.11 10.30 15.27
C GLU A 61 -7.24 10.17 16.80
N GLU A 62 -7.14 8.96 17.35
CA GLU A 62 -7.17 8.73 18.81
C GLU A 62 -6.03 9.46 19.56
N ARG A 63 -4.83 9.56 18.96
CA ARG A 63 -3.72 10.34 19.53
C ARG A 63 -3.95 11.84 19.40
N LYS A 64 -4.56 12.29 18.30
CA LYS A 64 -4.86 13.69 18.04
C LYS A 64 -5.91 14.24 19.01
N ASP A 65 -6.96 13.49 19.33
CA ASP A 65 -7.99 13.90 20.31
C ASP A 65 -7.46 13.98 21.76
N ARG A 66 -6.29 13.40 22.03
CA ARG A 66 -5.65 13.42 23.37
C ARG A 66 -4.65 14.57 23.57
N THR A 67 -4.43 15.41 22.57
CA THR A 67 -3.45 16.51 22.61
C THR A 67 -4.14 17.86 22.54
#